data_AF-C5B5B8-F1
#
_entry.id   AF-C5B5B8-F1
#
_cell.length_a   1.000
_cell.length_b   1.000
_cell.length_c   1.000
_cell.angle_alpha   90.00
_cell.angle_beta   90.00
_cell.angle_gamma   90.00
#
_symmetry.space_group_name_H-M   'P 1'
#
loop_
_entity.id
_entity.type
_entity.pdbx_description
1 polymer ?
#
loop_
_entity_poly.entity_id
_entity_poly.type
_entity_poly.pdbx_seq_one_letter_code
_entity_poly.pdbx_strand_id
1 'polypeptide(L)'
;MTGSSERLAGLNDRFESLSRRLRKIAISYVNEIVAAGHPASAVCCIDLTEEIMVRHLGRLERIGAVGACPGGSEKAVPLLMSELETAILSAEADLRRLEAAAPQVVAAVAGTPGRSRTHH
;
A
#
# COMPACT_ATOMS: atom_id res chain seq x y z
N MET A 1 -32.55 -2.89 -5.75
CA MET A 1 -31.28 -3.63 -5.95
C MET A 1 -30.09 -2.71 -6.29
N THR A 2 -30.15 -1.39 -6.06
CA THR A 2 -29.10 -0.42 -6.44
C THR A 2 -28.02 -0.18 -5.38
N GLY A 3 -28.37 -0.20 -4.09
CA GLY A 3 -27.44 0.20 -3.01
C GLY A 3 -26.24 -0.72 -2.77
N SER A 4 -26.31 -2.02 -3.09
CA SER A 4 -25.15 -2.92 -2.93
C SER A 4 -24.12 -2.75 -4.05
N SER A 5 -24.59 -2.41 -5.26
CA SER A 5 -23.72 -2.19 -6.42
C SER A 5 -22.95 -0.86 -6.29
N GLU A 6 -23.64 0.21 -5.88
CA GLU A 6 -23.02 1.52 -5.62
C GLU A 6 -21.99 1.44 -4.48
N ARG A 7 -22.31 0.70 -3.41
CA ARG A 7 -21.37 0.51 -2.30
C ARG A 7 -20.14 -0.30 -2.72
N LEU A 8 -20.28 -1.26 -3.62
CA LEU A 8 -19.14 -2.03 -4.16
C LEU A 8 -18.24 -1.15 -5.03
N ALA A 9 -18.85 -0.33 -5.90
CA ALA A 9 -18.13 0.63 -6.73
C ALA A 9 -17.33 1.62 -5.87
N GLY A 10 -17.93 2.18 -4.81
CA GLY A 10 -17.23 3.09 -3.91
C GLY A 10 -16.06 2.44 -3.15
N LEU A 11 -16.15 1.14 -2.81
CA LEU A 11 -15.03 0.42 -2.21
C LEU A 11 -13.91 0.15 -3.23
N ASN A 12 -14.26 -0.13 -4.49
CA ASN A 12 -13.29 -0.27 -5.58
C ASN A 12 -12.54 1.04 -5.85
N ASP A 13 -13.24 2.18 -5.89
CA ASP A 13 -12.60 3.49 -6.09
C ASP A 13 -11.62 3.82 -4.95
N ARG A 14 -12.01 3.51 -3.70
CA ARG A 14 -11.12 3.65 -2.53
C ARG A 14 -9.89 2.74 -2.65
N PHE A 15 -10.08 1.50 -3.07
CA PHE A 15 -8.98 0.55 -3.31
C PHE A 15 -8.00 1.06 -4.38
N GLU A 16 -8.50 1.58 -5.48
CA GLU A 16 -7.66 2.09 -6.56
C GLU A 16 -6.89 3.35 -6.13
N SER A 17 -7.54 4.23 -5.37
CA SER A 17 -6.91 5.41 -4.76
C SER A 17 -5.76 5.02 -3.81
N LEU A 18 -5.97 4.02 -2.95
CA LEU A 18 -4.94 3.50 -2.05
C LEU A 18 -3.75 2.93 -2.82
N SER A 19 -4.04 2.10 -3.83
CA SER A 19 -3.01 1.51 -4.70
C SER A 19 -2.16 2.58 -5.38
N ARG A 20 -2.77 3.67 -5.86
CA ARG A 20 -2.04 4.79 -6.48
C ARG A 20 -1.18 5.56 -5.47
N ARG A 21 -1.71 5.84 -4.27
CA ARG A 21 -0.95 6.54 -3.22
C ARG A 21 0.27 5.74 -2.78
N LEU A 22 0.11 4.43 -2.61
CA LEU A 22 1.17 3.54 -2.16
C LEU A 22 2.32 3.46 -3.19
N ARG A 23 1.98 3.33 -4.48
CA ARG A 23 2.97 3.43 -5.57
C ARG A 23 3.69 4.77 -5.60
N LYS A 24 2.98 5.87 -5.37
CA LYS A 24 3.57 7.22 -5.36
C LYS A 24 4.58 7.37 -4.23
N ILE A 25 4.26 6.90 -3.03
CA ILE A 25 5.16 6.89 -1.87
C ILE A 25 6.41 6.07 -2.18
N ALA A 26 6.23 4.84 -2.68
CA ALA A 26 7.34 3.98 -3.04
C ALA A 26 8.31 4.67 -4.02
N ILE A 27 7.78 5.25 -5.10
CA ILE A 27 8.61 5.93 -6.11
C ILE A 27 9.30 7.16 -5.52
N SER A 28 8.59 8.01 -4.77
CA SER A 28 9.16 9.23 -4.19
C SER A 28 10.30 8.91 -3.24
N TYR A 29 10.07 7.98 -2.30
CA TYR A 29 11.08 7.62 -1.31
C TYR A 29 12.26 6.87 -1.90
N VAL A 30 12.03 5.97 -2.87
CA VAL A 30 13.13 5.29 -3.57
C VAL A 30 14.02 6.32 -4.28
N ASN A 31 13.44 7.28 -4.98
CA ASN A 31 14.22 8.32 -5.67
C ASN A 31 15.01 9.18 -4.69
N GLU A 32 14.41 9.60 -3.57
CA GLU A 32 15.08 10.39 -2.54
C GLU A 32 16.20 9.62 -1.83
N ILE A 33 15.97 8.37 -1.46
CA ILE A 33 16.95 7.52 -0.77
C ILE A 33 18.12 7.15 -1.70
N VAL A 34 17.84 6.87 -2.98
CA VAL A 34 18.87 6.63 -3.99
C VAL A 34 19.68 7.90 -4.24
N ALA A 35 19.03 9.06 -4.37
CA ALA A 35 19.72 10.35 -4.51
C ALA A 35 20.58 10.68 -3.29
N ALA A 36 20.19 10.25 -2.09
CA ALA A 36 20.97 10.36 -0.87
C ALA A 36 22.12 9.32 -0.77
N GLY A 37 22.31 8.44 -1.75
CA GLY A 37 23.44 7.50 -1.81
C GLY A 37 23.25 6.22 -0.99
N HIS A 38 22.02 5.84 -0.64
CA HIS A 38 21.73 4.72 0.24
C HIS A 38 20.83 3.64 -0.40
N PRO A 39 21.29 2.97 -1.48
CA PRO A 39 20.47 2.05 -2.26
C PRO A 39 19.91 0.87 -1.45
N ALA A 40 20.61 0.41 -0.41
CA ALA A 40 20.11 -0.67 0.46
C ALA A 40 18.84 -0.26 1.23
N SER A 41 18.76 0.99 1.68
CA SER A 41 17.56 1.52 2.33
C SER A 41 16.40 1.70 1.34
N ALA A 42 16.70 1.97 0.07
CA ALA A 42 15.70 2.02 -0.98
C ALA A 42 15.08 0.64 -1.25
N VAL A 43 15.91 -0.42 -1.26
CA VAL A 43 15.43 -1.81 -1.37
C VAL A 43 14.49 -2.15 -0.21
N CYS A 44 14.85 -1.83 1.04
CA CYS A 44 13.95 -2.06 2.17
C CYS A 44 12.61 -1.30 2.05
N CYS A 45 12.61 -0.07 1.52
CA CYS A 45 11.37 0.65 1.26
C CYS A 45 10.51 -0.01 0.16
N ILE A 46 11.14 -0.58 -0.87
CA ILE A 46 10.46 -1.36 -1.90
C ILE A 46 9.84 -2.61 -1.29
N ASP A 47 10.61 -3.39 -0.52
CA ASP A 47 10.15 -4.63 0.12
C ASP A 47 8.96 -4.38 1.05
N LEU A 48 9.01 -3.32 1.88
CA LEU A 48 7.91 -2.93 2.76
C LEU A 48 6.67 -2.50 1.98
N THR A 49 6.86 -1.75 0.89
CA THR A 49 5.77 -1.35 0.01
C THR A 49 5.12 -2.59 -0.62
N GLU A 50 5.94 -3.51 -1.14
CA GLU A 50 5.48 -4.75 -1.76
C GLU A 50 4.76 -5.65 -0.76
N GLU A 51 5.24 -5.76 0.48
CA GLU A 51 4.57 -6.51 1.55
C GLU A 51 3.16 -5.95 1.80
N ILE A 52 3.00 -4.63 1.87
CA ILE A 52 1.68 -3.99 2.06
C ILE A 52 0.78 -4.24 0.83
N MET A 53 1.33 -4.12 -0.39
CA MET A 53 0.61 -4.43 -1.63
C MET A 53 0.12 -5.89 -1.63
N VAL A 54 0.99 -6.86 -1.33
CA VAL A 54 0.67 -8.29 -1.35
C VAL A 54 -0.30 -8.67 -0.24
N ARG A 55 -0.07 -8.18 0.99
CA ARG A 55 -0.90 -8.49 2.16
C ARG A 55 -2.32 -8.00 1.99
N HIS A 56 -2.49 -6.76 1.55
CA HIS A 56 -3.80 -6.13 1.53
C HIS A 56 -4.39 -6.05 0.14
N LEU A 57 -3.65 -5.58 -0.87
CA LEU A 57 -4.23 -5.40 -2.20
C LEU A 57 -4.51 -6.73 -2.88
N GLY A 58 -3.65 -7.74 -2.72
CA GLY A 58 -3.94 -9.10 -3.22
C GLY A 58 -5.13 -9.77 -2.51
N ARG A 59 -5.50 -9.33 -1.31
CA ARG A 59 -6.73 -9.78 -0.62
C ARG A 59 -7.95 -9.01 -1.15
N LEU A 60 -7.81 -7.72 -1.40
CA LEU A 60 -8.86 -6.85 -1.94
C LEU A 60 -9.23 -7.21 -3.40
N GLU A 61 -8.26 -7.52 -4.25
CA GLU A 61 -8.50 -7.99 -5.64
C GLU A 61 -9.31 -9.28 -5.68
N ARG A 62 -8.98 -10.24 -4.80
CA ARG A 62 -9.72 -11.51 -4.68
C ARG A 62 -11.16 -11.28 -4.22
N ILE A 63 -11.39 -10.40 -3.24
CA ILE A 63 -12.72 -10.09 -2.74
C ILE A 63 -13.55 -9.33 -3.79
N GLY A 64 -12.95 -8.35 -4.47
CA GLY A 64 -13.58 -7.62 -5.56
C GLY A 64 -13.97 -8.52 -6.74
N ALA A 65 -13.11 -9.47 -7.12
CA ALA A 65 -13.40 -10.45 -8.17
C ALA A 65 -14.57 -11.38 -7.82
N VAL A 66 -14.69 -11.79 -6.56
CA VAL A 66 -15.81 -12.63 -6.08
C VAL A 66 -17.12 -11.83 -6.04
N GLY A 67 -17.06 -10.54 -5.65
CA GLY A 67 -18.23 -9.64 -5.66
C GLY A 67 -18.76 -9.31 -7.06
N ALA A 68 -17.90 -9.38 -8.09
CA ALA A 68 -18.25 -9.13 -9.48
C ALA A 68 -18.81 -10.36 -10.23
N CYS A 69 -18.79 -11.56 -9.63
CA CYS A 69 -19.33 -12.76 -10.26
C CYS A 69 -20.88 -12.75 -10.25
N PRO A 70 -21.55 -12.80 -11.41
CA PRO A 70 -23.00 -12.92 -11.48
C PRO A 70 -23.39 -14.33 -11.04
N GLY A 71 -23.81 -14.48 -9.78
CA GLY A 71 -24.11 -15.77 -9.14
C GLY A 71 -23.53 -15.93 -7.73
N GLY A 72 -22.78 -14.96 -7.24
CA GLY A 72 -22.36 -14.91 -5.83
C GLY A 72 -23.58 -14.97 -4.91
N SER A 73 -23.63 -15.99 -4.05
CA SER A 73 -24.71 -16.20 -3.06
C SER A 73 -25.11 -14.88 -2.40
N GLU A 74 -26.40 -14.49 -2.47
CA GLU A 74 -26.92 -13.24 -1.90
C GLU A 74 -26.58 -13.07 -0.40
N LYS A 75 -26.22 -14.16 0.29
CA LYS A 75 -25.76 -14.16 1.69
C LYS A 75 -24.26 -13.91 1.87
N ALA A 76 -23.44 -14.16 0.85
CA ALA A 76 -21.98 -13.99 0.89
C ALA A 76 -21.55 -12.54 0.60
N VAL A 77 -22.34 -11.79 -0.18
CA VAL A 77 -22.01 -10.41 -0.58
C VAL A 77 -21.81 -9.48 0.62
N PRO A 78 -22.68 -9.44 1.65
CA PRO A 78 -22.48 -8.53 2.79
C PRO A 78 -21.23 -8.85 3.62
N LEU A 79 -20.91 -10.14 3.80
CA LEU A 79 -19.71 -10.60 4.50
C LEU A 79 -18.44 -10.19 3.74
N LEU A 80 -18.41 -10.45 2.43
CA LEU A 80 -17.31 -10.05 1.55
C LEU A 80 -17.12 -8.52 1.54
N MET A 81 -18.21 -7.74 1.54
CA MET A 81 -18.12 -6.28 1.64
C MET A 81 -17.53 -5.81 2.97
N SER A 82 -17.92 -6.44 4.09
CA SER A 82 -17.37 -6.13 5.41
C SER A 82 -15.89 -6.50 5.53
N GLU A 83 -15.48 -7.61 4.92
CA GLU A 83 -14.06 -8.01 4.85
C GLU A 83 -13.26 -7.03 3.98
N LEU A 84 -13.81 -6.60 2.84
CA LEU A 84 -13.22 -5.60 1.96
C LEU A 84 -13.02 -4.26 2.69
N GLU A 85 -14.05 -3.79 3.39
CA GLU A 85 -14.02 -2.55 4.16
C GLU A 85 -12.96 -2.60 5.28
N THR A 86 -12.88 -3.74 5.99
CA THR A 86 -11.86 -3.97 7.03
C THR A 86 -10.45 -3.97 6.45
N ALA A 87 -10.24 -4.63 5.32
CA ALA A 87 -8.95 -4.68 4.65
C ALA A 87 -8.53 -3.30 4.10
N ILE A 88 -9.48 -2.52 3.57
CA ILE A 88 -9.24 -1.11 3.16
C ILE A 88 -8.81 -0.27 4.36
N LEU A 89 -9.50 -0.36 5.50
CA LEU A 89 -9.15 0.39 6.71
C LEU A 89 -7.77 -0.02 7.26
N SER A 90 -7.43 -1.31 7.22
CA SER A 90 -6.11 -1.78 7.64
C SER A 90 -5.01 -1.25 6.70
N ALA A 91 -5.22 -1.28 5.39
CA ALA A 91 -4.29 -0.75 4.41
C ALA A 91 -4.09 0.77 4.57
N GLU A 92 -5.16 1.51 4.86
CA GLU A 92 -5.09 2.95 5.20
C GLU A 92 -4.25 3.21 6.45
N ALA A 93 -4.39 2.40 7.49
CA ALA A 93 -3.63 2.55 8.73
C ALA A 93 -2.14 2.27 8.50
N ASP A 94 -1.81 1.21 7.77
CA ASP A 94 -0.43 0.86 7.42
C ASP A 94 0.20 1.93 6.51
N LEU A 95 -0.56 2.47 5.56
CA LEU A 95 -0.12 3.58 4.71
C LEU A 95 0.22 4.83 5.54
N ARG A 96 -0.63 5.20 6.51
CA ARG A 96 -0.35 6.35 7.39
C ARG A 96 0.90 6.13 8.24
N ARG A 97 1.13 4.91 8.71
CA ARG A 97 2.36 4.56 9.45
C ARG A 97 3.59 4.70 8.56
N LEU A 98 3.51 4.22 7.31
CA LEU A 98 4.58 4.36 6.33
C LEU A 98 4.85 5.84 6.02
N GLU A 99 3.80 6.63 5.76
CA GLU A 99 3.90 8.08 5.54
C GLU A 99 4.55 8.81 6.73
N ALA A 100 4.28 8.38 7.98
CA ALA A 100 4.86 8.98 9.18
C ALA A 100 6.30 8.51 9.48
N ALA A 101 6.63 7.28 9.12
CA ALA A 101 7.96 6.69 9.34
C ALA A 101 8.97 7.14 8.28
N ALA A 102 8.52 7.36 7.04
CA ALA A 102 9.40 7.59 5.92
C ALA A 102 10.22 8.91 6.01
N PRO A 103 9.72 10.03 6.59
CA PRO A 103 10.57 11.18 6.90
C PRO A 103 11.69 10.86 7.89
N GLN A 104 11.46 9.95 8.84
CA GLN A 104 12.46 9.53 9.82
C GLN A 104 13.53 8.66 9.17
N VAL A 105 13.15 7.81 8.20
CA VAL A 105 14.09 7.04 7.38
C VAL A 105 14.95 7.97 6.54
N VAL A 106 14.35 8.94 5.84
CA VAL A 106 15.09 9.93 5.05
C VAL A 106 16.03 10.77 5.93
N ALA A 107 15.59 11.18 7.12
CA ALA A 107 16.43 11.92 8.06
C ALA A 107 17.59 11.08 8.62
N ALA A 108 17.35 9.81 8.97
CA ALA A 108 18.40 8.90 9.44
C ALA A 108 19.45 8.62 8.34
N VAL A 109 18.99 8.52 7.10
CA VAL A 109 19.82 8.34 5.90
C VAL A 109 20.61 9.62 5.56
N ALA A 110 20.00 10.79 5.66
CA ALA A 110 20.67 12.08 5.42
C ALA A 110 21.70 12.43 6.52
N GLY A 111 21.45 11.99 7.77
CA GLY A 111 22.30 12.25 8.92
C GLY A 111 23.45 11.25 9.11
N THR A 112 23.48 10.14 8.36
CA THR A 112 24.60 9.21 8.36
C THR A 112 25.59 9.65 7.29
N PRO A 113 26.81 10.12 7.66
CA PRO A 113 27.81 10.42 6.65
C PRO A 113 28.12 9.12 5.93
N GLY A 114 27.85 9.10 4.62
CA GLY A 114 28.28 8.04 3.73
C GLY A 114 29.75 7.80 4.00
N ARG A 115 30.07 6.63 4.57
CA ARG A 115 31.43 6.26 4.92
C ARG A 115 32.19 6.05 3.61
N SER A 116 32.64 7.13 3.01
CA SER A 116 33.64 7.15 1.97
C SER A 116 34.92 6.62 2.59
N ARG A 117 35.08 5.30 2.54
CA ARG A 117 36.35 4.62 2.73
C ARG A 117 37.22 4.98 1.53
N THR A 118 37.82 6.16 1.56
CA THR A 118 39.01 6.44 0.76
C THR A 118 40.19 5.82 1.49
N HIS A 119 40.70 4.73 0.91
CA HIS A 119 42.04 4.23 1.16
C HIS A 119 43.05 5.37 0.99
N HIS A 120 43.95 5.55 1.96
CA HIS A 120 45.37 5.84 1.73
C HIS A 120 46.18 5.64 3.01
#